data_AF-A0A7C7DLY6-F1
#
_entry.id   AF-A0A7C7DLY6-F1
#
_cell.length_a   1.000
_cell.length_b   1.000
_cell.length_c   1.000
_cell.angle_alpha   90.00
_cell.angle_beta   90.00
_cell.angle_gamma   90.00
#
_symmetry.space_group_name_H-M   'P 1'
#
loop_
_entity.id
_entity.type
_entity.pdbx_description
1 polymer ?
#
loop_
_entity_poly.entity_id
_entity_poly.type
_entity_poly.pdbx_seq_one_letter_code
_entity_poly.pdbx_strand_id
1 'polypeptide(L)' 'MGLTGLAIFKLLPKTNCKECGFPTCMAFAMALASGKTTLDQCPHVSDEAKEALESATAPPI' A
#
# COMPACT_ATOMS: atom_id res chain seq x y z
N MET A 1 15.64 -1.02 -5.69
CA MET A 1 14.56 -1.01 -6.70
C MET A 1 13.28 -0.67 -5.95
N GLY A 2 12.67 0.50 -6.20
CA GLY A 2 11.46 0.89 -5.47
C GLY A 2 10.32 -0.10 -5.66
N LEU A 3 9.52 -0.31 -4.61
CA LEU A 3 8.28 -1.08 -4.71
C LEU A 3 7.40 -0.53 -5.83
N THR A 4 6.96 -1.39 -6.74
CA THR A 4 5.98 -0.99 -7.76
C THR A 4 4.58 -1.00 -7.16
N GLY A 5 3.68 -0.16 -7.68
CA GLY A 5 2.27 -0.17 -7.25
C GLY A 5 1.62 -1.56 -7.37
N LEU A 6 2.09 -2.38 -8.32
CA LEU A 6 1.65 -3.77 -8.46
C LEU A 6 2.10 -4.67 -7.28
N ALA A 7 3.34 -4.50 -6.81
CA ALA A 7 3.84 -5.23 -5.64
C ALA A 7 3.04 -4.88 -4.38
N ILE A 8 2.75 -3.60 -4.19
CA ILE A 8 1.93 -3.12 -3.07
C ILE A 8 0.50 -3.68 -3.18
N PHE A 9 -0.11 -3.62 -4.37
CA PHE A 9 -1.46 -4.15 -4.60
C PHE A 9 -1.59 -5.64 -4.28
N LYS A 10 -0.52 -6.43 -4.45
CA LYS A 10 -0.54 -7.86 -4.09
C LYS A 10 -0.69 -8.10 -2.59
N LEU A 11 -0.17 -7.19 -1.76
CA LEU A 11 -0.19 -7.24 -0.29
C LEU A 11 -1.46 -6.61 0.31
N LEU A 12 -2.20 -5.81 -0.48
CA LEU A 12 -3.46 -5.23 -0.04
C LEU A 12 -4.60 -6.27 -0.03
N PRO A 13 -5.67 -6.03 0.75
CA PRO A 13 -6.82 -6.93 0.86
C PRO A 13 -7.69 -7.01 -0.41
N LYS A 14 -7.45 -6.14 -1.41
CA LYS A 14 -8.15 -6.12 -2.73
C LYS A 14 -9.68 -6.01 -2.64
N THR A 15 -10.21 -5.53 -1.52
CA THR A 15 -11.65 -5.36 -1.28
C THR A 15 -12.26 -4.21 -2.08
N ASN A 16 -11.45 -3.23 -2.49
CA ASN A 16 -11.90 -1.98 -3.13
C ASN A 16 -13.00 -1.26 -2.32
N CYS A 17 -12.93 -1.29 -0.99
CA CYS A 17 -13.94 -0.74 -0.10
C CYS A 17 -14.05 0.80 -0.11
N LYS A 18 -13.01 1.50 -0.59
CA LYS A 18 -12.91 2.96 -0.68
C LYS A 18 -12.86 3.71 0.65
N GLU A 19 -12.71 3.01 1.78
CA GLU A 19 -12.61 3.63 3.10
C GLU A 19 -11.31 4.41 3.32
N CYS A 20 -10.27 4.12 2.54
CA CYS A 20 -9.05 4.92 2.46
C CYS A 20 -9.18 6.18 1.58
N GLY A 21 -10.36 6.47 1.02
CA GLY A 21 -10.60 7.61 0.13
C GLY A 21 -10.20 7.39 -1.33
N PHE A 22 -9.63 6.23 -1.67
CA PHE A 22 -9.25 5.88 -3.04
C PHE A 22 -10.32 5.02 -3.73
N PRO A 23 -10.55 5.21 -5.05
CA PRO A 23 -11.60 4.50 -5.78
C PRO A 23 -11.36 2.99 -5.88
N THR A 24 -10.11 2.54 -5.81
CA THR A 24 -9.70 1.13 -5.84
C THR A 24 -8.44 0.89 -4.99
N CYS A 25 -8.21 -0.35 -4.57
CA CYS A 25 -6.98 -0.76 -3.91
C CYS A 25 -5.74 -0.56 -4.82
N MET A 26 -5.91 -0.65 -6.14
CA MET A 26 -4.83 -0.38 -7.10
C MET A 26 -4.46 1.11 -7.11
N ALA A 27 -5.45 2.00 -7.08
CA ALA A 27 -5.21 3.44 -6.99
C ALA A 27 -4.50 3.81 -5.68
N PHE A 28 -4.91 3.21 -4.56
CA PHE A 28 -4.23 3.34 -3.28
C PHE A 28 -2.78 2.83 -3.34
N ALA A 29 -2.55 1.66 -3.94
CA ALA A 29 -1.23 1.08 -4.11
C ALA A 29 -0.28 1.94 -4.96
N MET A 30 -0.78 2.55 -6.04
CA MET A 30 0.00 3.51 -6.85
C MET A 30 0.33 4.78 -6.08
N ALA A 31 -0.62 5.29 -5.29
CA ALA A 31 -0.38 6.45 -4.43
C ALA A 31 0.67 6.15 -3.35
N LEU A 32 0.62 4.96 -2.74
CA LEU A 32 1.64 4.48 -1.78
C LEU A 32 3.02 4.38 -2.43
N ALA A 33 3.11 3.74 -3.60
CA ALA A 33 4.37 3.61 -4.34
C ALA A 33 4.97 4.97 -4.74
N SER A 34 4.12 5.99 -4.90
CA SER A 34 4.53 7.36 -5.23
C SER A 34 4.81 8.22 -3.98
N GLY A 35 4.66 7.69 -2.77
CA GLY A 35 4.78 8.45 -1.52
C GLY A 35 3.70 9.52 -1.31
N LYS A 36 2.55 9.41 -1.99
CA LYS A 36 1.43 10.37 -1.92
C LYS A 36 0.45 10.07 -0.78
N THR A 37 0.54 8.89 -0.17
CA THR A 37 -0.31 8.45 0.94
C THR A 37 0.48 7.48 1.83
N THR A 38 -0.05 7.18 3.01
CA THR A 38 0.50 6.21 3.97
C THR A 38 -0.42 4.99 4.10
N LEU A 39 0.14 3.88 4.56
CA LEU A 39 -0.57 2.60 4.66
C LEU A 39 -1.63 2.61 5.76
N ASP A 40 -1.46 3.47 6.77
CA ASP A 40 -2.39 3.67 7.88
C ASP A 40 -3.78 4.16 7.45
N GLN A 41 -3.90 4.69 6.23
CA GLN A 41 -5.21 5.08 5.69
C GLN A 41 -6.07 3.88 5.30
N CYS A 42 -5.52 2.67 5.17
CA CYS A 42 -6.29 1.47 4.87
C CYS A 42 -6.71 0.78 6.17
N PRO A 43 -8.00 0.78 6.55
CA PRO A 43 -8.45 0.14 7.80
C PRO A 43 -8.47 -1.39 7.73
N HIS A 44 -8.35 -1.96 6.53
CA HIS A 44 -8.39 -3.41 6.28
C HIS A 44 -7.02 -4.02 5.98
N VAL A 45 -5.94 -3.24 6.10
CA VAL A 45 -4.60 -3.78 5.92
C VAL A 45 -4.24 -4.66 7.13
N SER A 46 -3.75 -5.87 6.85
CA SER A 46 -3.23 -6.76 7.89
C SER A 46 -1.89 -6.26 8.41
N ASP A 47 -1.56 -6.56 9.67
CA ASP A 47 -0.27 -6.20 10.26
C ASP A 47 0.91 -6.79 9.46
N GLU A 48 0.77 -8.02 8.96
CA GLU A 48 1.76 -8.66 8.08
C GLU A 48 2.02 -7.85 6.79
N ALA A 49 0.97 -7.27 6.20
CA ALA A 49 1.08 -6.43 5.02
C ALA A 49 1.70 -5.06 5.36
N LYS A 50 1.47 -4.55 6.57
CA LYS A 50 2.19 -3.37 7.08
C LYS A 50 3.68 -3.61 7.18
N GLU A 51 4.10 -4.65 7.89
CA GLU A 51 5.53 -4.95 8.08
C GLU A 51 6.25 -5.18 6.74
N ALA A 52 5.61 -5.91 5.82
CA ALA A 52 6.16 -6.16 4.49
C ALA A 52 6.33 -4.88 3.65
N LEU A 53 5.41 -3.92 3.77
CA LEU A 53 5.44 -2.66 3.04
C LEU A 53 6.38 -1.63 3.68
N GLU A 54 6.46 -1.57 5.01
CA GLU A 54 7.42 -0.72 5.73
C GLU A 54 8.86 -1.16 5.45
N SER A 55 9.12 -2.47 5.53
CA SER A 55 10.45 -3.04 5.25
C SER A 55 10.92 -2.78 3.82
N ALA A 56 9.99 -2.71 2.87
CA ALA A 56 10.30 -2.53 1.46
C ALA A 56 10.22 -1.05 0.98
N THR A 57 9.75 -0.13 1.83
CA THR A 57 9.84 1.33 1.60
C THR A 57 11.02 1.98 2.31
N ALA A 58 11.67 1.29 3.26
CA ALA A 58 12.91 1.74 3.88
C ALA A 58 14.02 1.93 2.80
N PRO A 59 14.70 3.09 2.78
CA PRO A 59 15.75 3.34 1.80
C PRO A 59 16.89 2.31 1.98
N PRO A 60 17.41 1.72 0.89
CA PRO A 60 18.63 0.93 0.99
C PRO A 60 19.77 1.86 1.40
N ILE A 61 20.49 1.51 2.46
CA ILE A 61 21.71 2.20 2.91
C ILE A 61 22.75 2.23 1.79
#